data_AF-A0A258YGG9-F1
#
_entry.id   AF-A0A258YGG9-F1
#
_cell.length_a   1.000
_cell.length_b   1.000
_cell.length_c   1.000
_cell.angle_alpha   90.00
_cell.angle_beta   90.00
_cell.angle_gamma   90.00
#
_symmetry.space_group_name_H-M   'P 1'
#
loop_
_entity.id
_entity.type
_entity.pdbx_description
1 polymer ?
#
loop_
_entity_poly.entity_id
_entity_poly.type
_entity_poly.pdbx_seq_one_letter_code
_entity_poly.pdbx_strand_id
1 'polypeptide(L)'
;MLSNDTRIKIENIVKGNVVEGGQDTCTTIRNLLCTSFTSSPTVKKDFESKQLVKKEQAVFLGNYCKETNLWFTKLPIGGTYFAKGGEALVFLDKDGKSVLKLNDAIYYATWLEFFNSLLLHNLFFPNTAYTFLGFYFSEDILYAILKQPYIKSDSVVEIGDVKQHLEFNGFENHIRHDYKHEELGLLLEDMHDENVLVNSETLFFIDTVFYVLPSLNSK
;
A
#
# COMPACT_ATOMS: atom_id res chain seq x y z
N MET A 1 0.66 20.33 5.70
CA MET A 1 1.54 19.98 6.83
C MET A 1 0.93 18.80 7.58
N LEU A 2 1.63 17.67 7.69
CA LEU A 2 1.13 16.48 8.38
C LEU A 2 0.93 16.75 9.88
N SER A 3 -0.12 16.18 10.47
CA SER A 3 -0.36 16.26 11.92
C SER A 3 0.71 15.52 12.71
N ASN A 4 0.90 15.87 13.99
CA ASN A 4 1.85 15.16 14.87
C ASN A 4 1.51 13.67 15.00
N ASP A 5 0.22 13.32 15.09
CA ASP A 5 -0.23 11.92 15.14
C ASP A 5 0.15 11.17 13.85
N THR A 6 -0.07 11.79 12.69
CA THR A 6 0.32 11.22 11.39
C THR A 6 1.84 10.99 11.32
N ARG A 7 2.65 11.96 11.76
CA ARG A 7 4.12 11.83 11.77
C ARG A 7 4.58 10.67 12.67
N ILE A 8 4.02 10.53 13.87
CA ILE A 8 4.34 9.41 14.78
C ILE A 8 4.03 8.06 14.13
N LYS A 9 2.87 7.94 13.45
CA LYS A 9 2.51 6.72 12.73
C LYS A 9 3.48 6.40 11.61
N ILE A 10 3.87 7.39 10.80
CA ILE A 10 4.86 7.21 9.74
C ILE A 10 6.21 6.78 10.32
N GLU A 11 6.69 7.43 11.38
CA GLU A 11 7.93 7.05 12.05
C GLU A 11 7.92 5.61 12.56
N ASN A 12 6.79 5.16 13.11
CA ASN A 12 6.65 3.76 13.54
C ASN A 12 6.67 2.79 12.36
N ILE A 13 6.05 3.14 11.24
CA ILE A 13 6.12 2.34 10.01
C ILE A 13 7.59 2.23 9.55
N VAL A 14 8.29 3.36 9.44
CA VAL A 14 9.68 3.47 8.97
C VAL A 14 10.65 2.71 9.88
N LYS A 15 10.48 2.81 11.21
CA LYS A 15 11.31 2.12 12.20
C LYS A 15 11.00 0.63 12.32
N GLY A 16 9.94 0.13 11.67
CA GLY A 16 9.48 -1.24 11.86
C GLY A 16 8.91 -1.49 13.26
N ASN A 17 8.32 -0.46 13.88
CA ASN A 17 7.60 -0.57 15.15
C ASN A 17 6.12 -0.79 14.88
N VAL A 18 5.38 -1.32 15.86
CA VAL A 18 3.91 -1.37 15.79
C VAL A 18 3.31 0.03 15.72
N VAL A 19 2.23 0.17 14.95
CA VAL A 19 1.47 1.42 14.83
C VAL A 19 0.29 1.35 15.78
N GLU A 20 0.29 2.21 16.81
CA GLU A 20 -0.78 2.26 17.80
C GLU A 20 -2.02 3.02 17.29
N GLY A 21 -3.19 2.73 17.89
CA GLY A 21 -4.44 3.45 17.62
C GLY A 21 -5.18 3.06 16.32
N GLY A 22 -4.58 2.27 15.44
CA GLY A 22 -5.27 1.72 14.26
C GLY A 22 -6.10 0.50 14.65
N GLN A 23 -7.43 0.61 14.55
CA GLN A 23 -8.36 -0.50 14.78
C GLN A 23 -8.80 -1.18 13.47
N ASP A 24 -8.33 -0.68 12.33
CA ASP A 24 -8.65 -1.26 11.03
C ASP A 24 -7.84 -2.55 10.76
N THR A 25 -8.36 -3.37 9.87
CA THR A 25 -7.76 -4.66 9.53
C THR A 25 -6.39 -4.50 8.85
N CYS A 26 -6.17 -3.42 8.10
CA CYS A 26 -4.88 -3.18 7.43
C CYS A 26 -3.77 -2.96 8.47
N THR A 27 -4.02 -2.08 9.45
CA THR A 27 -3.09 -1.83 10.56
C THR A 27 -2.87 -3.09 11.39
N THR A 28 -3.92 -3.87 11.64
CA THR A 28 -3.84 -5.14 12.39
C THR A 28 -2.92 -6.15 11.72
N ILE A 29 -3.10 -6.39 10.42
CA ILE A 29 -2.27 -7.33 9.65
C ILE A 29 -0.82 -6.84 9.55
N ARG A 30 -0.62 -5.54 9.32
CA ARG A 30 0.72 -4.95 9.31
C ARG A 30 1.43 -5.16 10.65
N ASN A 31 0.76 -4.87 11.76
CA ASN A 31 1.33 -5.03 13.09
C ASN A 31 1.62 -6.50 13.42
N LEU A 32 0.76 -7.43 12.98
CA LEU A 32 1.00 -8.87 13.12
C LEU A 32 2.26 -9.32 12.37
N LEU A 33 2.44 -8.88 11.12
CA LEU A 33 3.65 -9.15 10.34
C LEU A 33 4.88 -8.52 11.00
N CYS A 34 4.74 -7.29 11.45
CA CYS A 34 5.79 -6.56 12.15
C CYS A 34 6.28 -7.34 13.37
N THR A 35 5.38 -7.75 14.27
CA THR A 35 5.77 -8.49 15.50
C THR A 35 6.31 -9.88 15.21
N SER A 36 5.85 -10.53 14.14
CA SER A 36 6.21 -11.91 13.83
C SER A 36 7.51 -12.04 13.01
N PHE A 37 7.92 -11.00 12.27
CA PHE A 37 9.03 -11.08 11.32
C PHE A 37 10.16 -10.06 11.53
N THR A 38 10.05 -9.12 12.47
CA THR A 38 11.14 -8.15 12.77
C THR A 38 12.25 -8.72 13.66
N SER A 39 12.05 -9.87 14.31
CA SER A 39 12.93 -10.44 15.32
C SER A 39 13.92 -11.50 14.81
N SER A 40 14.15 -11.64 13.50
CA SER A 40 15.12 -12.61 12.98
C SER A 40 16.49 -11.96 12.69
N PRO A 41 17.51 -12.12 13.56
CA PRO A 41 18.83 -11.50 13.39
C PRO A 41 19.68 -12.14 12.27
N THR A 42 19.11 -12.96 11.38
CA THR A 42 19.90 -13.85 10.52
C THR A 42 19.43 -13.94 9.07
N VAL A 43 18.64 -12.98 8.59
CA VAL A 43 18.30 -12.90 7.17
C VAL A 43 19.20 -11.85 6.53
N LYS A 44 20.28 -12.32 5.89
CA LYS A 44 21.15 -11.50 5.04
C LYS A 44 20.29 -10.63 4.12
N LYS A 45 20.62 -9.36 3.94
CA LYS A 45 19.91 -8.40 3.07
C LYS A 45 20.11 -8.69 1.56
N ASP A 46 20.15 -9.96 1.14
CA ASP A 46 20.17 -10.32 -0.28
C ASP A 46 18.74 -10.56 -0.81
N PHE A 47 18.61 -10.57 -2.14
CA PHE A 47 17.31 -10.69 -2.80
C PHE A 47 16.67 -12.08 -2.60
N GLU A 48 17.49 -13.13 -2.53
CA GLU A 48 17.03 -14.51 -2.32
C GLU A 48 16.39 -14.68 -0.95
N SER A 49 16.96 -14.06 0.08
CA SER A 49 16.42 -14.08 1.42
C SER A 49 15.07 -13.38 1.53
N LYS A 50 14.87 -12.26 0.81
CA LYS A 50 13.58 -11.55 0.80
C LYS A 50 12.49 -12.38 0.13
N GLN A 51 12.80 -13.08 -0.96
CA GLN A 51 11.84 -13.98 -1.60
C GLN A 51 11.41 -15.12 -0.66
N LEU A 52 12.35 -15.67 0.12
CA LEU A 52 12.04 -16.66 1.15
C LEU A 52 11.12 -16.06 2.22
N VAL A 53 11.45 -14.88 2.76
CA VAL A 53 10.61 -14.18 3.74
C VAL A 53 9.21 -13.90 3.20
N LYS A 54 9.06 -13.50 1.93
CA LYS A 54 7.74 -13.27 1.33
C LYS A 54 6.89 -14.55 1.31
N LYS A 55 7.50 -15.69 0.99
CA LYS A 55 6.83 -17.00 1.02
C LYS A 55 6.43 -17.40 2.43
N GLU A 56 7.31 -17.22 3.42
CA GLU A 56 7.02 -17.49 4.83
C GLU A 56 5.88 -16.60 5.34
N GLN A 57 5.91 -15.31 5.03
CA GLN A 57 4.83 -14.37 5.35
C GLN A 57 3.51 -14.78 4.68
N ALA A 58 3.53 -15.21 3.42
CA ALA A 58 2.32 -15.67 2.73
C ALA A 58 1.68 -16.89 3.42
N VAL A 59 2.49 -17.88 3.82
CA VAL A 59 2.01 -19.05 4.57
C VAL A 59 1.44 -18.65 5.93
N PHE A 60 2.16 -17.80 6.66
CA PHE A 60 1.74 -17.29 7.96
C PHE A 60 0.41 -16.53 7.88
N LEU A 61 0.27 -15.60 6.92
CA LEU A 61 -0.95 -14.84 6.68
C LEU A 61 -2.11 -15.77 6.29
N GLY A 62 -1.85 -16.76 5.45
CA GLY A 62 -2.87 -17.73 5.05
C GLY A 62 -3.41 -18.54 6.22
N ASN A 63 -2.57 -18.93 7.18
CA ASN A 63 -3.03 -19.61 8.39
C ASN A 63 -3.82 -18.67 9.30
N TYR A 64 -3.29 -17.48 9.58
CA TYR A 64 -3.96 -16.48 10.42
C TYR A 64 -5.34 -16.09 9.88
N CYS A 65 -5.46 -15.88 8.56
CA CYS A 65 -6.70 -15.41 7.95
C CYS A 65 -7.80 -16.48 7.90
N LYS A 66 -7.43 -17.76 7.90
CA LYS A 66 -8.39 -18.88 8.03
C LYS A 66 -9.03 -18.89 9.42
N GLU A 67 -8.30 -18.50 10.45
CA GLU A 67 -8.78 -18.46 11.84
C GLU A 67 -9.61 -17.19 12.15
N THR A 68 -9.43 -16.13 11.35
CA THR A 68 -10.01 -14.79 11.62
C THR A 68 -11.12 -14.38 10.64
N ASN A 69 -11.63 -15.29 9.81
CA ASN A 69 -12.62 -15.02 8.75
C ASN A 69 -12.17 -13.97 7.71
N LEU A 70 -10.86 -13.78 7.56
CA LEU A 70 -10.26 -12.92 6.53
C LEU A 70 -9.86 -13.71 5.28
N TRP A 71 -10.17 -15.01 5.23
CA TRP A 71 -9.88 -15.88 4.10
C TRP A 71 -11.13 -16.06 3.21
N PHE A 72 -11.07 -15.50 2.01
CA PHE A 72 -12.12 -15.64 1.02
C PHE A 72 -11.91 -16.93 0.21
N THR A 73 -12.92 -17.80 0.20
CA THR A 73 -12.92 -19.02 -0.62
C THR A 73 -13.41 -18.79 -2.04
N LYS A 74 -14.11 -17.68 -2.24
CA LYS A 74 -14.55 -17.16 -3.53
C LYS A 74 -14.33 -15.67 -3.50
N LEU A 75 -13.98 -15.12 -4.65
CA LEU A 75 -13.89 -13.67 -4.77
C LEU A 75 -15.22 -13.04 -4.36
N PRO A 76 -15.22 -12.01 -3.49
CA PRO A 76 -16.44 -11.27 -3.11
C PRO A 76 -16.95 -10.39 -4.28
N ILE A 77 -16.68 -10.79 -5.51
CA ILE A 77 -17.01 -10.06 -6.72
C ILE A 77 -18.42 -10.45 -7.12
N GLY A 78 -19.36 -9.55 -6.87
CA GLY A 78 -20.54 -9.43 -7.72
C GLY A 78 -20.43 -8.26 -8.71
N GLY A 79 -19.23 -7.70 -8.84
CA GLY A 79 -18.92 -6.54 -9.66
C GLY A 79 -18.60 -6.91 -11.10
N THR A 80 -18.89 -6.00 -12.02
CA THR A 80 -18.43 -6.09 -13.41
C THR A 80 -16.92 -5.82 -13.45
N TYR A 81 -16.17 -6.64 -14.19
CA TYR A 81 -14.77 -6.35 -14.51
C TYR A 81 -14.67 -4.93 -15.09
N PHE A 82 -13.84 -4.09 -14.48
CA PHE A 82 -13.73 -2.68 -14.84
C PHE A 82 -12.47 -2.43 -15.68
N ALA A 83 -11.31 -2.85 -15.16
CA ALA A 83 -10.02 -2.69 -15.83
C ALA A 83 -8.99 -3.69 -15.31
N LYS A 84 -7.94 -3.92 -16.10
CA LYS A 84 -6.69 -4.57 -15.69
C LYS A 84 -5.58 -3.53 -15.82
N GLY A 85 -5.06 -3.07 -14.69
CA GLY A 85 -3.73 -2.45 -14.65
C GLY A 85 -2.67 -3.57 -14.57
N GLY A 86 -1.39 -3.22 -14.68
CA GLY A 86 -0.29 -4.19 -14.47
C GLY A 86 -0.31 -4.85 -13.08
N GLU A 87 -0.97 -4.22 -12.10
CA GLU A 87 -0.77 -4.45 -10.67
C GLU A 87 -1.94 -5.11 -9.95
N ALA A 88 -3.16 -4.95 -10.50
CA ALA A 88 -4.37 -5.43 -9.88
C ALA A 88 -5.49 -5.65 -10.89
N LEU A 89 -6.35 -6.62 -10.57
CA LEU A 89 -7.66 -6.75 -11.19
C LEU A 89 -8.64 -5.84 -10.47
N VAL A 90 -9.27 -4.92 -11.21
CA VAL A 90 -10.19 -3.92 -10.65
C VAL A 90 -11.63 -4.24 -11.03
N PHE A 91 -12.49 -4.28 -10.01
CA PHE A 91 -13.93 -4.55 -10.16
C PHE A 91 -14.72 -3.41 -9.52
N LEU A 92 -15.79 -2.95 -10.17
CA LEU A 92 -16.71 -2.01 -9.53
C LEU A 92 -17.52 -2.77 -8.47
N ASP A 93 -17.51 -2.30 -7.22
CA ASP A 93 -18.27 -2.94 -6.14
C ASP A 93 -19.78 -2.74 -6.35
N LYS A 94 -20.60 -3.57 -5.69
CA LYS A 94 -22.07 -3.55 -5.79
C LYS A 94 -22.69 -2.23 -5.33
N ASP A 95 -21.97 -1.45 -4.53
CA ASP A 95 -22.42 -0.12 -4.08
C ASP A 95 -22.29 0.96 -5.15
N GLY A 96 -21.56 0.70 -6.24
CA GLY A 96 -21.29 1.66 -7.32
C GLY A 96 -20.46 2.88 -6.88
N LYS A 97 -19.92 2.86 -5.65
CA LYS A 97 -19.19 3.96 -5.02
C LYS A 97 -17.76 3.57 -4.67
N SER A 98 -17.40 2.31 -4.87
CA SER A 98 -16.08 1.78 -4.57
C SER A 98 -15.64 0.76 -5.60
N VAL A 99 -14.33 0.54 -5.65
CA VAL A 99 -13.72 -0.52 -6.44
C VAL A 99 -13.08 -1.55 -5.52
N LEU A 100 -13.14 -2.81 -5.93
CA LEU A 100 -12.38 -3.91 -5.35
C LEU A 100 -11.14 -4.14 -6.20
N LYS A 101 -9.97 -4.22 -5.55
CA LYS A 101 -8.69 -4.52 -6.18
C LYS A 101 -8.14 -5.84 -5.64
N LEU A 102 -7.74 -6.75 -6.52
CA LEU A 102 -6.97 -7.95 -6.17
C LEU A 102 -5.51 -7.66 -6.47
N ASN A 103 -4.69 -7.52 -5.44
CA ASN A 103 -3.28 -7.18 -5.56
C ASN A 103 -2.42 -8.35 -5.05
N ASP A 104 -1.47 -8.82 -5.87
CA ASP A 104 -0.56 -9.92 -5.54
C ASP A 104 0.74 -9.46 -4.85
N ALA A 105 0.82 -8.16 -4.55
CA ALA A 105 1.96 -7.48 -3.97
C ALA A 105 3.26 -7.66 -4.79
N ILE A 106 3.20 -7.85 -6.11
CA ILE A 106 4.38 -8.18 -6.94
C ILE A 106 5.52 -7.15 -6.83
N TYR A 107 5.21 -5.87 -6.68
CA TYR A 107 6.19 -4.78 -6.52
C TYR A 107 6.95 -4.77 -5.20
N TYR A 108 6.50 -5.54 -4.21
CA TYR A 108 7.06 -5.55 -2.87
C TYR A 108 7.85 -6.84 -2.63
N ALA A 109 9.02 -6.71 -2.02
CA ALA A 109 9.86 -7.86 -1.76
C ALA A 109 9.34 -8.70 -0.59
N THR A 110 8.47 -8.13 0.26
CA THR A 110 7.77 -8.85 1.35
C THR A 110 6.32 -8.35 1.49
N TRP A 111 5.44 -9.14 2.13
CA TRP A 111 4.10 -8.68 2.48
C TRP A 111 4.12 -7.55 3.51
N LEU A 112 5.12 -7.53 4.41
CA LEU A 112 5.31 -6.42 5.35
C LEU A 112 5.58 -5.09 4.61
N GLU A 113 6.41 -5.12 3.57
CA GLU A 113 6.64 -3.94 2.71
C GLU A 113 5.34 -3.49 2.00
N PHE A 114 4.55 -4.44 1.49
CA PHE A 114 3.24 -4.13 0.88
C PHE A 114 2.28 -3.45 1.88
N PHE A 115 2.14 -3.99 3.09
CA PHE A 115 1.28 -3.38 4.10
C PHE A 115 1.83 -2.06 4.65
N ASN A 116 3.16 -1.88 4.71
CA ASN A 116 3.75 -0.57 5.00
C ASN A 116 3.31 0.44 3.94
N SER A 117 3.35 0.08 2.65
CA SER A 117 2.91 0.95 1.56
C SER A 117 1.44 1.32 1.65
N LEU A 118 0.54 0.36 1.93
CA LEU A 118 -0.89 0.65 2.12
C LEU A 118 -1.15 1.61 3.27
N LEU A 119 -0.46 1.44 4.41
CA LEU A 119 -0.61 2.34 5.55
C LEU A 119 -0.08 3.74 5.22
N LEU A 120 1.05 3.85 4.53
CA LEU A 120 1.61 5.13 4.10
C LEU A 120 0.65 5.83 3.12
N HIS A 121 0.12 5.11 2.13
CA HIS A 121 -0.91 5.62 1.23
C HIS A 121 -2.09 6.21 2.01
N ASN A 122 -2.64 5.46 2.96
CA ASN A 122 -3.79 5.92 3.75
C ASN A 122 -3.49 7.16 4.59
N LEU A 123 -2.24 7.36 5.02
CA LEU A 123 -1.81 8.52 5.80
C LEU A 123 -1.59 9.76 4.93
N PHE A 124 -1.06 9.60 3.70
CA PHE A 124 -0.81 10.71 2.77
C PHE A 124 -2.05 11.07 1.94
N PHE A 125 -2.84 10.08 1.54
CA PHE A 125 -3.94 10.20 0.58
C PHE A 125 -5.26 9.64 1.14
N PRO A 126 -5.80 10.22 2.23
CA PRO A 126 -6.98 9.66 2.92
C PRO A 126 -8.25 9.61 2.06
N ASN A 127 -8.36 10.47 1.04
CA ASN A 127 -9.50 10.51 0.13
C ASN A 127 -9.62 9.26 -0.76
N THR A 128 -8.54 8.51 -0.91
CA THR A 128 -8.43 7.27 -1.67
C THR A 128 -7.96 6.12 -0.80
N ALA A 129 -8.15 6.22 0.52
CA ALA A 129 -7.67 5.22 1.47
C ALA A 129 -8.17 3.80 1.12
N TYR A 130 -7.24 2.85 1.17
CA TYR A 130 -7.51 1.43 1.04
C TYR A 130 -8.08 0.86 2.34
N THR A 131 -9.14 0.07 2.19
CA THR A 131 -9.61 -0.87 3.20
C THR A 131 -9.17 -2.28 2.81
N PHE A 132 -8.41 -2.96 3.67
CA PHE A 132 -8.09 -4.36 3.47
C PHE A 132 -9.25 -5.24 3.93
N LEU A 133 -9.78 -6.08 3.02
CA LEU A 133 -10.92 -6.95 3.32
C LEU A 133 -10.49 -8.36 3.74
N GLY A 134 -9.38 -8.85 3.20
CA GLY A 134 -8.90 -10.21 3.42
C GLY A 134 -8.05 -10.73 2.27
N PHE A 135 -7.73 -12.02 2.31
CA PHE A 135 -6.97 -12.70 1.26
C PHE A 135 -7.85 -13.62 0.43
N TYR A 136 -7.43 -13.82 -0.81
CA TYR A 136 -7.94 -14.83 -1.72
C TYR A 136 -6.77 -15.55 -2.38
N PHE A 137 -6.86 -16.87 -2.48
CA PHE A 137 -5.82 -17.68 -3.10
C PHE A 137 -6.36 -18.35 -4.35
N SER A 138 -5.68 -18.16 -5.47
CA SER A 138 -6.07 -18.73 -6.76
C SER A 138 -4.87 -18.83 -7.67
N GLU A 139 -4.81 -19.90 -8.46
CA GLU A 139 -3.73 -20.13 -9.43
C GLU A 139 -2.32 -20.00 -8.80
N ASP A 140 -2.17 -20.54 -7.60
CA ASP A 140 -0.93 -20.49 -6.80
C ASP A 140 -0.47 -19.08 -6.39
N ILE A 141 -1.32 -18.07 -6.55
CA ILE A 141 -1.06 -16.68 -6.17
C ILE A 141 -1.95 -16.29 -4.99
N LEU A 142 -1.34 -15.66 -3.99
CA LEU A 142 -2.02 -15.04 -2.86
C LEU A 142 -2.32 -13.58 -3.21
N TYR A 143 -3.61 -13.21 -3.21
CA TYR A 143 -4.08 -11.86 -3.47
C TYR A 143 -4.62 -11.22 -2.20
N ALA A 144 -4.17 -10.00 -1.91
CA ALA A 144 -4.86 -9.11 -0.99
C ALA A 144 -6.08 -8.51 -1.70
N ILE A 145 -7.26 -8.62 -1.08
CA ILE A 145 -8.48 -7.97 -1.52
C ILE A 145 -8.56 -6.61 -0.84
N LEU A 146 -8.46 -5.55 -1.63
CA LEU A 146 -8.56 -4.16 -1.18
C LEU A 146 -9.86 -3.54 -1.69
N LYS A 147 -10.44 -2.64 -0.91
CA LYS A 147 -11.54 -1.76 -1.30
C LYS A 147 -11.07 -0.32 -1.26
N GLN A 148 -11.38 0.45 -2.30
CA GLN A 148 -11.01 1.87 -2.43
C GLN A 148 -12.21 2.68 -2.93
N PRO A 149 -12.38 3.96 -2.56
CA PRO A 149 -13.39 4.82 -3.17
C PRO A 149 -13.28 4.85 -4.70
N TYR A 150 -14.42 4.78 -5.39
CA TYR A 150 -14.47 4.90 -6.84
C TYR A 150 -14.55 6.38 -7.22
N ILE A 151 -13.51 6.88 -7.87
CA ILE A 151 -13.43 8.26 -8.34
C ILE A 151 -13.59 8.25 -9.86
N LYS A 152 -14.53 9.05 -10.36
CA LYS A 152 -14.69 9.26 -11.80
C LYS A 152 -13.92 10.51 -12.20
N SER A 153 -12.86 10.35 -12.99
CA SER A 153 -12.12 11.51 -13.52
C SER A 153 -13.03 12.36 -14.40
N ASP A 154 -12.95 13.69 -14.25
CA ASP A 154 -13.67 14.66 -15.09
C ASP A 154 -12.75 15.44 -16.03
N SER A 155 -11.44 15.30 -15.87
CA SER A 155 -10.41 16.00 -16.62
C SER A 155 -9.11 15.18 -16.70
N VAL A 156 -8.17 15.67 -17.52
CA VAL A 156 -6.82 15.11 -17.67
C VAL A 156 -5.94 15.67 -16.56
N VAL A 157 -5.04 14.85 -16.02
CA VAL A 157 -4.10 15.26 -14.99
C VAL A 157 -2.97 16.08 -15.61
N GLU A 158 -2.73 17.27 -15.07
CA GLU A 158 -1.54 18.06 -15.38
C GLU A 158 -0.40 17.65 -14.45
N ILE A 159 0.69 17.11 -15.03
CA ILE A 159 1.83 16.59 -14.24
C ILE A 159 2.50 17.66 -13.37
N GLY A 160 2.39 18.94 -13.76
CA GLY A 160 2.85 20.08 -12.98
C GLY A 160 2.12 20.20 -11.64
N ASP A 161 0.82 19.96 -11.62
CA ASP A 161 -0.01 20.03 -10.41
C ASP A 161 0.30 18.86 -9.46
N VAL A 162 0.54 17.67 -10.01
CA VAL A 162 1.00 16.50 -9.24
C VAL A 162 2.32 16.82 -8.54
N LYS A 163 3.29 17.35 -9.29
CA LYS A 163 4.60 17.73 -8.76
C LYS A 163 4.46 18.80 -7.66
N GLN A 164 3.69 19.85 -7.90
CA GLN A 164 3.47 20.92 -6.92
C GLN A 164 2.79 20.38 -5.65
N HIS A 165 1.82 19.48 -5.79
CA HIS A 165 1.14 18.85 -4.68
C HIS A 165 2.11 18.00 -3.83
N LEU A 166 2.96 17.20 -4.46
CA LEU A 166 3.94 16.36 -3.77
C LEU A 166 5.00 17.22 -3.07
N GLU A 167 5.54 18.25 -3.74
CA GLU A 167 6.48 19.21 -3.17
C GLU A 167 5.91 19.94 -1.94
N PHE A 168 4.65 20.36 -2.01
CA PHE A 168 3.95 20.96 -0.87
C PHE A 168 3.84 20.01 0.33
N ASN A 169 3.82 18.70 0.09
CA ASN A 169 3.77 17.66 1.12
C ASN A 169 5.16 17.13 1.54
N GLY A 170 6.25 17.79 1.12
CA GLY A 170 7.62 17.45 1.55
C GLY A 170 8.30 16.38 0.70
N PHE A 171 7.71 16.01 -0.43
CA PHE A 171 8.33 15.11 -1.40
C PHE A 171 9.10 15.90 -2.45
N GLU A 172 10.36 15.54 -2.65
CA GLU A 172 11.21 16.13 -3.69
C GLU A 172 11.31 15.16 -4.87
N ASN A 173 11.14 15.67 -6.09
CA ASN A 173 11.34 14.85 -7.28
C ASN A 173 12.80 14.39 -7.34
N HIS A 174 13.00 13.07 -7.38
CA HIS A 174 14.33 12.47 -7.40
C HIS A 174 14.77 12.18 -8.84
N ILE A 175 14.08 11.25 -9.51
CA ILE A 175 14.33 10.83 -10.89
C ILE A 175 12.99 10.52 -11.54
N ARG A 176 12.73 11.03 -12.76
CA ARG A 176 11.49 10.78 -13.52
C ARG A 176 10.24 11.08 -12.68
N HIS A 177 9.46 10.06 -12.36
CA HIS A 177 8.21 10.11 -11.61
C HIS A 177 8.36 9.59 -10.17
N ASP A 178 9.61 9.46 -9.70
CA ASP A 178 9.91 9.01 -8.35
C ASP A 178 10.23 10.21 -7.45
N TYR A 179 9.70 10.15 -6.23
CA TYR A 179 9.74 11.25 -5.28
C TYR A 179 10.23 10.78 -3.92
N LYS A 180 11.13 11.55 -3.32
CA LYS A 180 11.76 11.22 -2.04
C LYS A 180 11.32 12.18 -0.95
N HIS A 181 10.95 11.64 0.21
CA HIS A 181 10.75 12.44 1.42
C HIS A 181 11.93 12.19 2.36
N GLU A 182 12.97 13.01 2.27
CA GLU A 182 14.24 12.82 3.01
C GLU A 182 14.03 12.76 4.53
N GLU A 183 13.27 13.71 5.09
CA GLU A 183 13.02 13.80 6.54
C GLU A 183 12.35 12.52 7.10
N LEU A 184 11.43 11.92 6.35
CA LEU A 184 10.70 10.73 6.76
C LEU A 184 11.35 9.43 6.28
N GLY A 185 12.40 9.50 5.45
CA GLY A 185 13.06 8.32 4.89
C GLY A 185 12.15 7.51 3.98
N LEU A 186 11.37 8.15 3.12
CA LEU A 186 10.44 7.50 2.19
C LEU A 186 10.81 7.74 0.73
N LEU A 187 10.48 6.77 -0.10
CA LEU A 187 10.46 6.87 -1.56
C LEU A 187 9.06 6.52 -2.04
N LEU A 188 8.51 7.35 -2.91
CA LEU A 188 7.25 7.16 -3.61
C LEU A 188 7.58 7.02 -5.09
N GLU A 189 7.46 5.81 -5.63
CA GLU A 189 7.78 5.52 -7.03
C GLU A 189 6.54 5.61 -7.92
N ASP A 190 6.79 5.76 -9.22
CA ASP A 190 5.81 5.60 -10.30
C ASP A 190 4.62 6.59 -10.26
N MET A 191 4.84 7.83 -9.81
CA MET A 191 3.83 8.88 -9.81
C MET A 191 3.69 9.55 -11.19
N HIS A 192 3.18 8.80 -12.15
CA HIS A 192 2.74 9.29 -13.45
C HIS A 192 1.26 9.73 -13.43
N ASP A 193 0.82 10.34 -14.53
CA ASP A 193 -0.54 10.84 -14.72
C ASP A 193 -1.61 9.75 -14.59
N GLU A 194 -1.36 8.52 -15.04
CA GLU A 194 -2.36 7.43 -14.89
C GLU A 194 -2.60 7.00 -13.41
N ASN A 195 -1.68 7.29 -12.48
CA ASN A 195 -1.81 7.00 -11.05
C ASN A 195 -2.44 8.15 -10.25
N VAL A 196 -2.94 9.16 -10.96
CA VAL A 196 -3.67 10.29 -10.37
C VAL A 196 -4.96 10.51 -11.14
N LEU A 197 -6.05 10.78 -10.43
CA LEU A 197 -7.34 11.15 -11.00
C LEU A 197 -7.65 12.58 -10.60
N VAL A 198 -8.37 13.31 -11.47
CA VAL A 198 -8.86 14.66 -11.16
C VAL A 198 -10.38 14.63 -11.13
N ASN A 199 -10.96 15.10 -10.04
CA ASN A 199 -12.39 15.39 -9.98
C ASN A 199 -12.61 16.70 -9.22
N SER A 200 -13.37 17.61 -9.82
CA SER A 200 -13.69 18.91 -9.22
C SER A 200 -12.43 19.65 -8.73
N GLU A 201 -11.42 19.74 -9.59
CA GLU A 201 -10.10 20.38 -9.30
C GLU A 201 -9.29 19.73 -8.17
N THR A 202 -9.74 18.58 -7.66
CA THR A 202 -9.04 17.84 -6.60
C THR A 202 -8.27 16.67 -7.19
N LEU A 203 -7.01 16.53 -6.80
CA LEU A 203 -6.17 15.38 -7.13
C LEU A 203 -6.45 14.20 -6.19
N PHE A 204 -6.66 13.02 -6.78
CA PHE A 204 -6.87 11.76 -6.08
C PHE A 204 -5.78 10.78 -6.50
N PHE A 205 -4.89 10.44 -5.56
CA PHE A 205 -3.76 9.55 -5.80
C PHE A 205 -4.22 8.10 -5.64
N ILE A 206 -3.93 7.25 -6.61
CA ILE A 206 -4.25 5.82 -6.61
C ILE A 206 -2.99 5.02 -6.96
N ASP A 207 -2.99 3.72 -6.66
CA ASP A 207 -1.93 2.78 -7.07
C ASP A 207 -0.50 3.26 -6.74
N THR A 208 -0.35 3.96 -5.61
CA THR A 208 0.94 4.48 -5.16
C THR A 208 1.86 3.38 -4.66
N VAL A 209 3.15 3.50 -4.95
CA VAL A 209 4.17 2.55 -4.49
C VAL A 209 5.14 3.21 -3.51
N PHE A 210 4.92 3.00 -2.20
CA PHE A 210 5.80 3.50 -1.16
C PHE A 210 6.85 2.48 -0.74
N TYR A 211 8.10 2.94 -0.62
CA TYR A 211 9.20 2.22 0.00
C TYR A 211 9.74 2.99 1.21
N VAL A 212 10.08 2.24 2.26
CA VAL A 212 10.88 2.76 3.38
C VAL A 212 12.34 2.66 2.99
N LEU A 213 13.03 3.80 2.98
CA LEU A 213 14.45 3.86 2.70
C LEU A 213 15.25 3.33 3.90
N PRO A 214 16.35 2.60 3.66
CA PRO A 214 17.28 2.25 4.73
C PRO A 214 17.70 3.51 5.48
N SER A 215 17.60 3.48 6.81
CA SER A 215 18.07 4.58 7.64
C SER A 215 19.53 4.90 7.29
N LEU A 216 19.80 6.15 6.92
CA LEU A 216 21.16 6.66 6.69
C LEU A 216 22.01 6.67 7.98
N ASN A 217 21.40 6.35 9.12
CA ASN A 217 22.05 6.27 10.42
C ASN A 217 22.58 4.86 10.69
N SER A 218 23.62 4.48 9.95
CA SER A 218 24.65 3.57 10.44
C SER A 218 26.00 4.24 10.28
N LYS A 219 26.27 5.19 11.18
CA LYS A 219 27.63 5.61 11.57
C LYS A 219 27.67 5.71 13.09
#